data_AF-A0A7X5L8D8-F1
#
_entry.id   AF-A0A7X5L8D8-F1
#
_cell.length_a   1.000
_cell.length_b   1.000
_cell.length_c   1.000
_cell.angle_alpha   90.00
_cell.angle_beta   90.00
_cell.angle_gamma   90.00
#
_symmetry.space_group_name_H-M   'P 1'
#
loop_
_entity.id
_entity.type
_entity.pdbx_description
1 polymer ?
#
loop_
_entity_poly.entity_id
_entity_poly.type
_entity_poly.pdbx_seq_one_letter_code
_entity_poly.pdbx_strand_id
1 'polypeptide(L)'
;MRMEHLLIEGFCDGRKTDMKCPCNGSLEWGGHCIKCSKFSYTFCPNEIALSDSNGVVQKWIGFGGEMEPCDWDKREKYIAVWNKICKKKITEAFTDFMERKQKIMKRITKNTKM
;
A
#
# COMPACT_ATOMS: atom_id res chain seq x y z
N MET A 1 -10.21 5.39 -20.39
CA MET A 1 -10.30 4.66 -19.12
C MET A 1 -9.49 5.43 -18.09
N ARG A 2 -10.07 5.83 -16.96
CA ARG A 2 -9.34 6.49 -15.85
C ARG A 2 -8.99 5.41 -14.83
N MET A 3 -7.73 5.33 -14.43
CA MET A 3 -7.26 4.39 -13.40
C MET A 3 -6.74 5.16 -12.20
N GLU A 4 -7.21 4.79 -11.02
CA GLU A 4 -6.80 5.34 -9.73
C GLU A 4 -6.55 4.16 -8.79
N HIS A 5 -5.52 4.24 -7.94
CA HIS A 5 -5.27 3.23 -6.92
C HIS A 5 -5.97 3.62 -5.63
N LEU A 6 -6.63 2.66 -4.98
CA LEU A 6 -7.31 2.85 -3.71
C LEU A 6 -6.65 1.99 -2.63
N LEU A 7 -6.34 2.59 -1.49
CA LEU A 7 -5.92 1.90 -0.28
C LEU A 7 -7.09 1.86 0.71
N ILE A 8 -7.38 0.68 1.23
CA ILE A 8 -8.47 0.43 2.19
C ILE A 8 -7.94 -0.41 3.36
N GLU A 9 -8.55 -0.23 4.52
CA GLU A 9 -8.35 -1.11 5.65
C GLU A 9 -9.49 -2.15 5.66
N GLY A 10 -9.13 -3.43 5.59
CA GLY A 10 -10.06 -4.53 5.43
C GLY A 10 -10.29 -5.30 6.73
N PHE A 11 -11.55 -5.65 6.99
CA PHE A 11 -11.98 -6.47 8.12
C PHE A 11 -12.68 -7.73 7.60
N CYS A 12 -12.43 -8.85 8.26
CA CYS A 12 -13.01 -10.13 7.89
C CYS A 12 -13.61 -10.81 9.13
N ASP A 13 -14.92 -11.01 9.12
CA ASP A 13 -15.64 -11.78 10.14
C ASP A 13 -15.76 -13.28 9.79
N GLY A 14 -15.05 -13.71 8.73
CA GLY A 14 -15.04 -15.09 8.26
C GLY A 14 -14.36 -16.03 9.24
N ARG A 15 -14.84 -17.28 9.29
CA ARG A 15 -14.26 -18.35 10.09
C ARG A 15 -13.67 -19.43 9.20
N LYS A 16 -12.71 -20.20 9.72
CA LYS A 16 -12.10 -21.32 8.95
C LYS A 16 -13.10 -22.41 8.54
N THR A 17 -14.23 -22.49 9.22
CA THR A 17 -15.34 -23.41 8.92
C THR A 17 -16.25 -22.92 7.79
N ASP A 18 -16.12 -21.67 7.34
CA ASP A 18 -17.01 -21.07 6.35
C ASP A 18 -16.60 -21.47 4.93
N MET A 19 -16.87 -22.72 4.55
CA MET A 19 -16.47 -23.24 3.23
C MET A 19 -17.25 -22.60 2.04
N LYS A 20 -18.27 -21.77 2.32
CA LYS A 20 -19.08 -21.09 1.30
C LYS A 20 -18.57 -19.69 0.94
N CYS A 21 -17.52 -19.19 1.59
CA CYS A 21 -16.94 -17.89 1.25
C CYS A 21 -15.92 -18.02 0.10
N PRO A 22 -15.59 -16.94 -0.63
CA PRO A 22 -14.66 -16.99 -1.76
C PRO A 22 -13.25 -17.52 -1.42
N CYS A 23 -12.85 -17.47 -0.14
CA CYS A 23 -11.58 -18.01 0.33
C CYS A 23 -11.68 -19.45 0.86
N ASN A 24 -12.85 -20.11 0.77
CA ASN A 24 -13.11 -21.49 1.21
C ASN A 24 -12.64 -21.80 2.65
N GLY A 25 -12.71 -20.83 3.56
CA GLY A 25 -12.26 -20.98 4.94
C GLY A 25 -10.74 -20.89 5.15
N SER A 26 -9.94 -20.61 4.12
CA SER A 26 -8.49 -20.36 4.29
C SER A 26 -8.21 -19.08 5.08
N LEU A 27 -9.10 -18.09 4.96
CA LEU A 27 -8.94 -16.72 5.45
C LEU A 27 -7.72 -16.01 4.85
N GLU A 28 -7.20 -16.47 3.71
CA GLU A 28 -6.17 -15.76 2.97
C GLU A 28 -6.72 -14.45 2.39
N TRP A 29 -5.95 -13.37 2.53
CA TRP A 29 -6.32 -12.05 2.02
C TRP A 29 -6.08 -11.95 0.51
N GLY A 30 -6.98 -11.28 -0.20
CA GLY A 30 -6.78 -10.92 -1.60
C GLY A 30 -7.97 -10.21 -2.22
N GLY A 31 -7.86 -9.86 -3.50
CA GLY A 31 -8.93 -9.16 -4.23
C GLY A 31 -10.28 -9.91 -4.25
N HIS A 32 -10.26 -11.23 -4.06
CA HIS A 32 -11.48 -12.04 -3.93
C HIS A 32 -12.31 -11.69 -2.69
N CYS A 33 -11.71 -11.11 -1.65
CA CYS A 33 -12.40 -10.67 -0.44
C CYS A 33 -13.40 -9.53 -0.71
N ILE A 34 -13.16 -8.69 -1.72
CA ILE A 34 -14.03 -7.54 -2.05
C ILE A 34 -15.47 -7.98 -2.35
N LYS A 35 -15.67 -9.20 -2.85
CA LYS A 35 -17.00 -9.77 -3.15
C LYS A 35 -17.54 -10.66 -2.04
N CYS A 36 -16.83 -10.80 -0.92
CA CYS A 36 -17.24 -11.66 0.18
C CYS A 36 -18.25 -10.95 1.08
N SER A 37 -19.36 -11.61 1.42
CA SER A 37 -20.38 -11.06 2.35
C SER A 37 -19.89 -10.91 3.79
N LYS A 38 -18.73 -11.49 4.13
CA LYS A 38 -18.08 -11.39 5.44
C LYS A 38 -16.97 -10.35 5.48
N PHE A 39 -16.72 -9.68 4.36
CA PHE A 39 -15.72 -8.65 4.25
C PHE A 39 -16.37 -7.28 4.34
N SER A 40 -15.81 -6.43 5.19
CA SER A 40 -16.10 -5.01 5.26
C SER A 40 -14.80 -4.24 5.18
N TYR A 41 -14.86 -2.96 4.81
CA TYR A 41 -13.68 -2.12 4.74
C TYR A 41 -14.00 -0.69 5.19
N THR A 42 -12.96 0.02 5.58
CA THR A 42 -13.01 1.46 5.86
C THR A 42 -11.91 2.19 5.09
N PHE A 43 -11.96 3.52 5.14
CA PHE A 43 -10.91 4.36 4.57
C PHE A 43 -9.62 4.23 5.39
N CYS A 44 -8.50 4.17 4.68
CA CYS A 44 -7.18 4.23 5.27
C CYS A 44 -6.52 5.59 4.91
N PRO A 45 -6.87 6.69 5.60
CA PRO A 45 -6.40 8.02 5.25
C PRO A 45 -4.95 8.22 5.69
N ASN A 46 -4.20 8.98 4.87
CA ASN A 46 -2.82 9.40 5.21
C ASN A 46 -1.86 8.23 5.48
N GLU A 47 -2.01 7.11 4.77
CA GLU A 47 -1.10 5.97 4.82
C GLU A 47 -0.29 5.83 3.53
N ILE A 48 0.94 5.34 3.68
CA ILE A 48 1.75 4.82 2.58
C ILE A 48 2.00 3.34 2.82
N ALA A 49 1.76 2.53 1.79
CA ALA A 49 1.89 1.09 1.84
C ALA A 49 2.69 0.56 0.63
N LEU A 50 3.52 -0.46 0.89
CA LEU A 50 4.17 -1.28 -0.12
C LEU A 50 3.39 -2.59 -0.24
N SER A 51 2.81 -2.83 -1.41
CA SER A 51 2.05 -4.05 -1.70
C SER A 51 2.86 -5.06 -2.50
N ASP A 52 2.47 -6.33 -2.41
CA ASP A 52 2.95 -7.39 -3.29
C ASP A 52 2.21 -7.42 -4.65
N SER A 53 2.46 -8.46 -5.45
CA SER A 53 1.84 -8.66 -6.76
C SER A 53 0.32 -8.88 -6.72
N ASN A 54 -0.24 -9.23 -5.56
CA ASN A 54 -1.66 -9.46 -5.33
C ASN A 54 -2.34 -8.23 -4.72
N GLY A 55 -1.60 -7.15 -4.50
CA GLY A 55 -2.09 -5.94 -3.83
C GLY A 55 -2.17 -6.08 -2.30
N VAL A 56 -1.58 -7.13 -1.71
CA VAL A 56 -1.55 -7.32 -0.26
C VAL A 56 -0.40 -6.51 0.32
N VAL A 57 -0.68 -5.72 1.35
CA VAL A 57 0.30 -4.83 1.99
C VAL A 57 1.37 -5.65 2.74
N GLN A 58 2.63 -5.45 2.40
CA GLN A 58 3.78 -6.06 3.06
C GLN A 58 4.37 -5.17 4.16
N LYS A 59 4.41 -3.85 3.92
CA LYS A 59 4.87 -2.83 4.87
C LYS A 59 4.06 -1.56 4.70
N TRP A 60 3.74 -0.90 5.80
CA TRP A 60 2.98 0.34 5.79
C TRP A 60 3.37 1.26 6.93
N ILE A 61 3.01 2.53 6.80
CA ILE A 61 3.07 3.53 7.86
C ILE A 61 1.99 4.58 7.61
N GLY A 62 1.17 4.83 8.63
CA GLY A 62 0.06 5.78 8.60
C GLY A 62 0.19 6.87 9.66
N PHE A 63 -0.39 8.04 9.40
CA PHE A 63 -0.44 9.12 10.38
C PHE A 63 -1.34 8.74 11.58
N GLY A 64 -0.82 8.85 12.81
CA GLY A 64 -1.53 8.49 14.03
C GLY A 64 -0.60 8.30 15.24
N GLY A 65 -1.15 7.89 16.38
CA GLY A 65 -0.37 7.54 17.58
C GLY A 65 0.53 8.67 18.06
N GLU A 66 1.84 8.42 18.13
CA GLU A 66 2.85 9.43 18.52
C GLU A 66 2.91 10.64 17.59
N MET A 67 2.36 10.54 16.37
CA MET A 67 2.27 11.66 15.43
C MET A 67 1.06 12.55 15.66
N GLU A 68 0.08 12.14 16.47
CA GLU A 68 -1.08 12.97 16.79
C GLU A 68 -0.66 14.11 17.74
N PRO A 69 -0.98 15.37 17.42
CA PRO A 69 -0.71 16.47 18.33
C PRO A 69 -1.65 16.42 19.54
N CYS A 70 -1.18 16.87 20.71
CA CYS A 70 -2.06 17.10 21.87
C CYS A 70 -3.13 18.17 21.59
N ASP A 71 -2.85 19.09 20.67
CA ASP A 71 -3.73 20.16 20.24
C ASP A 71 -4.37 19.81 18.88
N TRP A 72 -5.66 19.49 18.90
CA TRP A 72 -6.41 19.07 17.72
C TRP A 72 -6.46 20.11 16.61
N ASP A 73 -6.35 21.41 16.92
CA ASP A 73 -6.33 22.47 15.91
C ASP A 73 -5.04 22.43 15.07
N LYS A 74 -4.00 21.73 15.53
CA LYS A 74 -2.74 21.53 14.78
C LYS A 74 -2.76 20.30 13.87
N ARG A 75 -3.75 19.41 14.01
CA ARG A 75 -3.75 18.10 13.33
C ARG A 75 -3.63 18.19 11.82
N GLU A 76 -4.42 19.07 11.20
CA GLU A 76 -4.39 19.26 9.74
C GLU A 76 -3.01 19.77 9.26
N LYS A 77 -2.33 20.59 10.07
CA LYS A 77 -0.96 21.05 9.74
C LYS A 77 0.03 19.89 9.80
N TYR A 78 -0.13 18.98 10.76
CA TYR A 78 0.76 17.82 10.90
C TYR A 78 0.52 16.81 9.78
N ILE A 79 -0.73 16.57 9.41
CA ILE A 79 -1.10 15.78 8.23
C ILE A 79 -0.51 16.39 6.95
N ALA A 80 -0.55 17.71 6.79
CA ALA A 80 0.06 18.38 5.63
C ALA A 80 1.59 18.16 5.57
N VAL A 81 2.27 18.23 6.72
CA VAL A 81 3.72 17.92 6.83
C VAL A 81 3.98 16.46 6.47
N TRP A 82 3.21 15.53 7.03
CA TRP A 82 3.29 14.10 6.74
C TRP A 82 3.13 13.83 5.23
N ASN A 83 2.06 14.35 4.62
CA ASN A 83 1.79 14.18 3.20
C ASN A 83 2.92 14.74 2.32
N LYS A 84 3.53 15.87 2.70
CA LYS A 84 4.71 16.42 2.01
C LYS A 84 5.91 15.47 2.10
N ILE A 85 6.15 14.89 3.27
CA ILE A 85 7.24 13.93 3.49
C ILE A 85 7.01 12.65 2.66
N CYS A 86 5.82 12.06 2.71
CA CYS A 86 5.50 10.84 1.96
C CYS A 86 5.68 11.03 0.46
N LYS A 87 5.12 12.10 -0.11
CA LYS A 87 5.26 12.42 -1.55
C LYS A 87 6.73 12.57 -1.96
N LYS A 88 7.54 13.25 -1.13
CA LYS A 88 8.98 13.37 -1.35
C LYS A 88 9.65 11.99 -1.35
N LYS A 89 9.37 11.14 -0.36
CA LYS A 89 9.99 9.81 -0.22
C LYS A 89 9.61 8.86 -1.36
N ILE A 90 8.36 8.87 -1.82
CA ILE A 90 7.91 8.11 -2.99
C ILE A 90 8.69 8.54 -4.24
N THR A 91 8.84 9.86 -4.42
CA THR A 91 9.57 10.43 -5.58
C THR A 91 11.06 10.06 -5.55
N GLU A 92 11.69 10.11 -4.37
CA GLU A 92 13.07 9.67 -4.16
C GLU A 92 13.25 8.18 -4.52
N ALA A 93 12.35 7.32 -4.05
CA ALA A 93 12.38 5.88 -4.34
C ALA A 93 12.23 5.59 -5.85
N PHE A 94 11.30 6.27 -6.52
CA PHE A 94 11.13 6.14 -7.97
C PHE A 94 12.39 6.56 -8.73
N THR A 95 12.94 7.72 -8.39
CA THR A 95 14.15 8.27 -9.03
C THR A 95 15.34 7.31 -8.88
N ASP A 96 15.62 6.85 -7.65
CA ASP A 96 16.71 5.91 -7.37
C ASP A 96 16.56 4.61 -8.17
N PHE A 97 15.35 4.05 -8.23
CA PHE A 97 15.10 2.86 -9.04
C PHE A 97 15.38 3.09 -10.53
N MET A 98 14.90 4.20 -11.10
CA MET A 98 15.08 4.51 -12.51
C MET A 98 16.55 4.70 -12.88
N GLU A 99 17.34 5.36 -12.03
CA GLU A 99 18.78 5.49 -12.22
C GLU A 99 19.51 4.14 -12.18
N ARG A 100 19.16 3.28 -11.22
CA ARG A 100 19.73 1.93 -11.10
C ARG A 100 19.35 1.05 -12.30
N LYS A 101 18.10 1.12 -12.75
CA LYS A 101 17.61 0.41 -13.95
C LYS A 101 18.44 0.77 -15.17
N GLN A 102 18.71 2.06 -15.41
CA GLN A 102 19.56 2.49 -16.52
C GLN A 102 21.00 1.94 -16.43
N LYS A 103 21.59 1.94 -15.23
CA LYS A 103 22.93 1.37 -14.99
C LYS A 103 22.96 -0.14 -15.29
N ILE A 104 21.94 -0.88 -14.89
CA ILE A 104 21.79 -2.31 -15.16
C ILE A 104 21.68 -2.57 -16.67
N MET A 105 20.80 -1.84 -17.37
CA MET A 105 20.61 -1.98 -18.82
C MET A 105 21.90 -1.73 -19.61
N LYS A 106 22.68 -0.72 -19.22
CA LYS A 106 24.00 -0.43 -19.83
C LYS A 106 24.98 -1.60 -19.65
N ARG A 107 25.02 -2.22 -18.47
CA ARG A 107 25.88 -3.39 -18.19
C ARG A 107 25.49 -4.61 -19.02
N ILE A 108 24.19 -4.91 -19.10
CA ILE A 108 23.68 -6.03 -19.91
C ILE A 108 24.07 -5.83 -21.38
N THR A 109 23.79 -4.65 -21.94
CA THR A 109 24.06 -4.35 -23.35
C THR A 109 25.55 -4.42 -23.70
N LYS A 110 26.44 -4.04 -22.77
CA LYS A 110 27.89 -4.14 -22.96
C LYS A 110 28.35 -5.60 -23.03
N ASN A 111 27.77 -6.47 -22.22
CA ASN A 111 28.13 -7.89 -22.17
C ASN A 111 27.60 -8.70 -23.37
N THR A 112 26.51 -8.27 -24.02
CA THR A 112 25.96 -8.93 -25.22
C THR A 112 26.70 -8.54 -26.52
N LYS A 113 27.53 -7.49 -26.48
CA LYS A 113 28.32 -7.01 -27.63
C LYS A 113 29.78 -7.49 -27.62
N MET A 114 30.17 -8.26 -26.61
CA MET A 114 31.42 -9.04 -26.55
C MET A 114 31.11 -10.48 -26.95
#